data_AF-A0A0N4VV14-F1
#
_entry.id   AF-A0A0N4VV14-F1
#
_cell.length_a   1.000
_cell.length_b   1.000
_cell.length_c   1.000
_cell.angle_alpha   90.00
_cell.angle_beta   90.00
_cell.angle_gamma   90.00
#
_symmetry.space_group_name_H-M   'P 1'
#
loop_
_entity.id
_entity.type
_entity.pdbx_description
1 polymer ?
#
loop_
_entity_poly.entity_id
_entity_poly.type
_entity_poly.pdbx_seq_one_letter_code
_entity_poly.pdbx_strand_id
1 'polypeptide(L)'
;PFQWALSLTYDARKRGLIESDYYQVVVQEEIKKFRTGLAWICNYDWVPIPIMYPQLVCLAVHTYFIVCLLSRQYIVSEVANNKTEVDLYFPIMSTLQFIFYMGWMKVAEAMLNPFGEDDDDFECNALIDRNITMVLMMVDQGYDRPPDLKKDPFWDDEVEPLYSEESAKIPNNPLKGSVSEVRLPEGVHEIRMVPHFDDRDPLLTDAAALRRRVSVVPVSYMDQRHRRPSITSLEVLRSFKSKVGRSLS
;
A
#
# COMPACT_ATOMS: atom_id res chain seq x y z
N PRO A 1 1.01 16.42 27.69
CA PRO A 1 2.02 15.40 27.29
C PRO A 1 2.98 15.86 26.18
N PHE A 2 2.50 16.28 25.00
CA PHE A 2 3.39 16.65 23.88
C PHE A 2 4.32 17.83 24.18
N GLN A 3 3.81 18.89 24.78
CA GLN A 3 4.64 20.04 25.17
C GLN A 3 5.70 19.65 26.20
N TRP A 4 5.36 18.75 27.14
CA TRP A 4 6.32 18.21 28.11
C TRP A 4 7.39 17.36 27.43
N ALA A 5 7.00 16.50 26.48
CA ALA A 5 7.95 15.71 25.70
C ALA A 5 8.92 16.60 24.90
N LEU A 6 8.40 17.64 24.23
CA LEU A 6 9.23 18.61 23.51
C LEU A 6 10.18 19.37 24.46
N SER A 7 9.69 19.82 25.62
CA SER A 7 10.54 20.45 26.65
C SER A 7 11.63 19.50 27.16
N LEU A 8 11.29 18.21 27.36
CA LEU A 8 12.24 17.20 27.81
C LEU A 8 13.35 16.97 26.78
N THR A 9 13.04 16.99 25.48
CA THR A 9 14.09 16.91 24.44
C THR A 9 15.02 18.12 24.46
N TYR A 10 14.49 19.30 24.77
CA TYR A 10 15.29 20.52 24.91
C TYR A 10 16.23 20.46 26.13
N ASP A 11 15.71 20.01 27.27
CA ASP A 11 16.52 19.81 28.48
C ASP A 11 17.55 18.70 28.30
N ALA A 12 17.20 17.59 27.64
CA ALA A 12 18.13 16.50 27.34
C ALA A 12 19.28 16.96 26.44
N ARG A 13 18.99 17.81 25.45
CA ARG A 13 20.02 18.44 24.63
C ARG A 13 20.93 19.37 25.45
N LYS A 14 20.35 20.24 26.28
CA LYS A 14 21.10 21.16 27.15
C LYS A 14 22.02 20.41 28.14
N ARG A 15 21.61 19.23 28.59
CA ARG A 15 22.40 18.34 29.46
C ARG A 15 23.45 17.51 28.71
N GLY A 16 23.50 17.59 27.39
CA GLY A 16 24.45 16.81 26.57
C GLY A 16 24.09 15.34 26.42
N LEU A 17 22.86 14.91 26.77
CA LEU A 17 22.39 13.54 26.55
C LEU A 17 22.12 13.26 25.06
N ILE A 18 21.80 14.31 24.30
CA ILE A 18 21.67 14.27 22.84
C ILE A 18 22.91 14.96 22.25
N GLU A 19 23.67 14.22 21.46
CA GLU A 19 24.98 14.65 20.94
C GLU A 19 24.88 15.82 19.97
N SER A 20 23.88 15.82 19.08
CA SER A 20 23.74 16.76 17.97
C SER A 20 22.38 17.45 17.94
N ASP A 21 22.38 18.72 17.53
CA ASP A 21 21.15 19.50 17.30
C ASP A 21 20.27 18.85 16.22
N TYR A 22 20.90 18.20 15.24
CA TYR A 22 20.18 17.45 14.20
C TYR A 22 19.32 16.33 14.80
N TYR A 23 19.87 15.52 15.71
CA TYR A 23 19.13 14.43 16.35
C TYR A 23 17.95 14.96 17.19
N GLN A 24 18.12 16.10 17.85
CA GLN A 24 17.02 16.75 18.56
C GLN A 24 15.87 17.13 17.61
N VAL A 25 16.18 17.75 16.47
CA VAL A 25 15.18 18.14 15.48
C VAL A 25 14.42 16.91 14.96
N VAL A 26 15.14 15.82 14.64
CA VAL A 26 14.54 14.57 14.17
C VAL A 26 13.56 14.00 15.20
N VAL A 27 13.97 13.89 16.47
CA VAL A 27 13.09 13.39 17.54
C VAL A 27 11.86 14.29 17.72
N GLN A 28 12.03 15.61 17.68
CA GLN A 28 10.91 16.55 17.77
C GLN A 28 9.97 16.46 16.56
N GLU A 29 10.49 16.19 15.37
CA GLU A 29 9.69 15.99 14.17
C GLU A 29 8.81 14.75 14.31
N GLU A 30 9.36 13.63 14.80
CA GLU A 30 8.59 12.41 15.05
C GLU A 30 7.51 12.60 16.12
N ILE A 31 7.79 13.35 17.20
CA ILE A 31 6.78 13.72 18.21
C ILE A 31 5.65 14.54 17.56
N LYS A 32 5.98 15.50 16.68
CA LYS A 32 4.99 16.32 15.97
C LYS A 32 4.16 15.49 15.00
N LYS A 33 4.77 14.52 14.29
CA LYS A 33 4.06 13.58 13.41
C LYS A 33 3.05 12.76 14.21
N PHE A 34 3.46 12.17 15.34
CA PHE A 34 2.57 11.42 16.21
C PHE A 34 1.40 12.28 16.74
N ARG A 35 1.67 13.51 17.21
CA ARG A 35 0.63 14.46 17.62
C ARG A 35 -0.36 14.76 16.49
N THR A 36 0.14 14.91 15.26
CA THR A 36 -0.69 15.19 14.09
C THR A 36 -1.56 13.98 13.73
N GLY A 37 -1.02 12.75 13.85
CA GLY A 37 -1.82 11.52 13.70
C GLY A 37 -2.95 11.43 14.72
N LEU A 38 -2.68 11.76 16.00
CA LEU A 38 -3.73 11.80 17.02
C LEU A 38 -4.78 12.88 16.73
N ALA A 39 -4.36 14.04 16.22
CA ALA A 39 -5.29 15.11 15.84
C ALA A 39 -6.21 14.69 14.69
N TRP A 40 -5.73 13.90 13.73
CA TRP A 40 -6.58 13.32 12.68
C TRP A 40 -7.68 12.44 13.27
N ILE A 41 -7.35 11.57 14.22
CA ILE A 41 -8.33 10.71 14.91
C ILE A 41 -9.37 11.58 15.62
N CYS A 42 -8.94 12.60 16.37
CA CYS A 42 -9.87 13.53 17.03
C CYS A 42 -10.75 14.30 16.03
N ASN A 43 -10.23 14.64 14.85
CA ASN A 43 -11.03 15.33 13.84
C ASN A 43 -12.12 14.43 13.24
N TYR A 44 -11.84 13.13 13.06
CA TYR A 44 -12.85 12.16 12.61
C TYR A 44 -13.96 11.95 13.64
N ASP A 45 -13.63 12.00 14.94
CA ASP A 45 -14.61 11.95 16.02
C ASP A 45 -15.41 13.26 16.16
N TRP A 46 -14.72 14.41 16.01
CA TRP A 46 -15.32 15.74 16.17
C TRP A 46 -16.32 16.09 15.05
N VAL A 47 -16.03 15.72 13.80
CA VAL A 47 -16.89 15.99 12.65
C VAL A 47 -17.42 14.65 12.10
N PRO A 48 -18.49 14.09 12.68
CA PRO A 48 -19.12 12.91 12.12
C PRO A 48 -19.83 13.24 10.81
N ILE A 49 -20.12 12.20 10.02
CA ILE A 49 -20.95 12.32 8.82
C ILE A 49 -22.29 12.96 9.20
N PRO A 50 -22.81 13.93 8.42
CA PRO A 50 -24.10 14.55 8.72
C PRO A 50 -25.20 13.51 8.94
N ILE A 51 -25.89 13.65 10.06
CA ILE A 51 -26.90 12.68 10.55
C ILE A 51 -27.99 12.39 9.51
N MET A 52 -28.31 13.36 8.64
CA MET A 52 -29.29 13.16 7.58
C MET A 52 -28.89 12.09 6.56
N TYR A 53 -27.61 11.84 6.31
CA TYR A 53 -27.20 10.85 5.29
C TYR A 53 -27.50 9.40 5.71
N PRO A 54 -27.06 8.90 6.89
CA PRO A 54 -27.44 7.56 7.34
C PRO A 54 -28.95 7.41 7.50
N GLN A 55 -29.63 8.46 7.99
CA GLN A 55 -31.09 8.46 8.14
C GLN A 55 -31.82 8.29 6.80
N LEU A 56 -31.40 9.02 5.76
CA LEU A 56 -32.01 8.94 4.43
C LEU A 56 -31.82 7.56 3.81
N VAL A 57 -30.60 6.99 3.92
CA VAL A 57 -30.30 5.65 3.41
C VAL A 57 -31.13 4.59 4.16
N CYS A 58 -31.16 4.67 5.49
CA CYS A 58 -31.95 3.76 6.32
C CYS A 58 -33.43 3.83 5.96
N LEU A 59 -34.00 5.03 5.87
CA LEU A 59 -35.40 5.23 5.48
C LEU A 59 -35.70 4.67 4.08
N ALA A 60 -34.84 4.93 3.10
CA ALA A 60 -35.02 4.46 1.73
C ALA A 60 -35.04 2.93 1.64
N VAL A 61 -34.08 2.24 2.29
CA VAL A 61 -34.00 0.78 2.29
C VAL A 61 -35.21 0.16 3.02
N HIS A 62 -35.59 0.68 4.19
CA HIS A 62 -36.73 0.17 4.93
C HIS A 62 -38.06 0.40 4.20
N THR A 63 -38.26 1.57 3.58
CA THR A 63 -39.48 1.88 2.81
C THR A 63 -39.58 1.00 1.58
N TYR A 64 -38.47 0.77 0.88
CA TYR A 64 -38.42 -0.17 -0.25
C TYR A 64 -38.90 -1.56 0.17
N PHE A 65 -38.43 -2.07 1.31
CA PHE A 65 -38.84 -3.39 1.80
C PHE A 65 -40.26 -3.45 2.36
N ILE A 66 -40.78 -2.38 2.96
CA ILE A 66 -42.19 -2.29 3.36
C ILE A 66 -43.09 -2.43 2.12
N VAL A 67 -42.77 -1.72 1.04
CA VAL A 67 -43.51 -1.83 -0.22
C VAL A 67 -43.34 -3.21 -0.85
N CYS A 68 -42.14 -3.80 -0.83
CA CYS A 68 -41.91 -5.16 -1.32
C CYS A 68 -42.69 -6.22 -0.52
N LEU A 69 -42.83 -6.05 0.80
CA LEU A 69 -43.58 -6.96 1.67
C LEU A 69 -45.06 -7.02 1.28
N LEU A 70 -45.65 -5.89 0.87
CA LEU A 70 -47.05 -5.83 0.41
C LEU A 70 -47.20 -6.23 -1.06
N SER A 71 -46.32 -5.74 -1.93
CA SER A 71 -46.46 -5.92 -3.39
C SER A 71 -46.05 -7.30 -3.89
N ARG A 72 -45.15 -8.00 -3.17
CA ARG A 72 -44.63 -9.31 -3.58
C ARG A 72 -45.25 -10.47 -2.81
N GLN A 73 -46.45 -10.27 -2.25
CA GLN A 73 -47.25 -11.36 -1.70
C GLN A 73 -47.87 -12.18 -2.84
N TYR A 74 -47.76 -13.50 -2.77
CA TYR A 74 -48.47 -14.38 -3.68
C TYR A 74 -49.96 -14.41 -3.31
N ILE A 75 -50.82 -13.90 -4.20
CA ILE A 75 -52.26 -13.86 -3.97
C ILE A 75 -52.87 -15.19 -4.44
N VAL A 76 -53.23 -16.05 -3.50
CA VAL A 76 -53.96 -17.30 -3.76
C VAL A 76 -55.45 -17.00 -3.84
N SER A 77 -55.92 -16.51 -4.99
CA SER A 77 -57.36 -16.38 -5.24
C SER A 77 -57.72 -16.99 -6.59
N GLU A 78 -58.74 -17.85 -6.61
CA GLU A 78 -59.19 -18.54 -7.82
C GLU A 78 -59.69 -17.59 -8.93
N VAL A 79 -60.04 -16.35 -8.56
CA VAL A 79 -60.63 -15.30 -9.42
C VAL A 79 -59.62 -14.18 -9.76
N ALA A 80 -58.38 -14.25 -9.26
CA ALA A 80 -57.38 -13.20 -9.51
C ALA A 80 -56.70 -13.34 -10.89
N ASN A 81 -56.63 -12.25 -11.65
CA ASN A 81 -56.01 -12.18 -12.98
C ASN A 81 -54.49 -12.43 -12.99
N ASN A 82 -53.81 -12.33 -11.83
CA ASN A 82 -52.36 -12.50 -11.69
C ASN A 82 -52.04 -13.80 -10.96
N LYS A 83 -52.53 -14.94 -11.46
CA LYS A 83 -52.12 -16.26 -10.95
C LYS A 83 -50.66 -16.51 -11.33
N THR A 84 -49.80 -16.62 -10.33
CA THR A 84 -48.45 -17.17 -10.49
C THR A 84 -48.55 -18.69 -10.61
N GLU A 85 -48.03 -19.27 -11.69
CA GLU A 85 -48.05 -20.74 -11.93
C GLU A 85 -47.24 -21.52 -10.88
N VAL A 86 -46.29 -20.86 -10.23
CA VAL A 86 -45.42 -21.44 -9.20
C VAL A 86 -45.76 -20.80 -7.86
N ASP A 87 -46.45 -21.54 -7.00
CA ASP A 87 -46.74 -21.14 -5.62
C ASP A 87 -45.54 -21.47 -4.73
N LEU A 88 -44.63 -20.51 -4.60
CA LEU A 88 -43.55 -20.56 -3.64
C LEU A 88 -44.09 -19.99 -2.31
N TYR A 89 -44.49 -20.87 -1.40
CA TYR A 89 -44.87 -20.52 -0.01
C TYR A 89 -43.83 -19.59 0.66
N PHE A 90 -42.56 -19.70 0.24
CA PHE A 90 -41.47 -18.83 0.66
C PHE A 90 -40.86 -18.05 -0.52
N PRO A 91 -40.81 -16.69 -0.49
CA PRO A 91 -40.33 -15.88 -1.61
C PRO A 91 -38.79 -15.81 -1.67
N ILE A 92 -38.13 -16.88 -2.13
CA ILE A 92 -36.66 -17.04 -2.17
C ILE A 92 -35.94 -15.82 -2.78
N MET A 93 -36.40 -15.34 -3.94
CA MET A 93 -35.74 -14.21 -4.64
C MET A 93 -35.85 -12.89 -3.87
N SER A 94 -36.99 -12.64 -3.21
CA SER A 94 -37.16 -11.44 -2.38
C SER A 94 -36.33 -11.51 -1.11
N THR A 95 -36.18 -12.71 -0.52
CA THR A 95 -35.30 -12.91 0.64
C THR A 95 -33.82 -12.70 0.28
N LEU A 96 -33.36 -13.19 -0.87
CA LEU A 96 -31.99 -12.92 -1.32
C LEU A 96 -31.74 -11.42 -1.54
N GLN A 97 -32.70 -10.72 -2.17
CA GLN A 97 -32.62 -9.25 -2.30
C GLN A 97 -32.59 -8.56 -0.94
N PHE A 98 -33.39 -9.03 0.02
CA PHE A 98 -33.36 -8.52 1.39
C PHE A 98 -31.98 -8.66 2.03
N ILE A 99 -31.37 -9.85 1.95
CA ILE A 99 -30.04 -10.10 2.50
C ILE A 99 -29.00 -9.16 1.86
N PHE A 100 -29.03 -8.96 0.53
CA PHE A 100 -28.05 -8.09 -0.13
C PHE A 100 -28.22 -6.61 0.24
N TYR A 101 -29.43 -6.05 0.15
CA TYR A 101 -29.62 -4.62 0.41
C TYR A 101 -29.54 -4.28 1.90
N MET A 102 -30.11 -5.12 2.77
CA MET A 102 -29.97 -4.93 4.22
C MET A 102 -28.55 -5.21 4.69
N GLY A 103 -27.91 -6.23 4.15
CA GLY A 103 -26.51 -6.55 4.44
C GLY A 103 -25.58 -5.39 4.05
N TRP A 104 -25.76 -4.82 2.85
CA TRP A 104 -24.96 -3.67 2.41
C TRP A 104 -25.18 -2.43 3.29
N MET A 105 -26.43 -2.16 3.69
CA MET A 105 -26.72 -1.08 4.64
C MET A 105 -26.07 -1.35 6.01
N LYS A 106 -26.12 -2.60 6.51
CA LYS A 106 -25.52 -2.98 7.79
C LYS A 106 -23.99 -2.90 7.80
N VAL A 107 -23.33 -3.23 6.69
CA VAL A 107 -21.88 -2.99 6.53
C VAL A 107 -21.55 -1.50 6.66
N ALA A 108 -22.35 -0.63 6.02
CA ALA A 108 -22.14 0.82 6.14
C ALA A 108 -22.40 1.34 7.57
N GLU A 109 -23.33 0.73 8.30
CA GLU A 109 -23.61 1.05 9.71
C GLU A 109 -22.45 0.64 10.62
N ALA A 110 -21.91 -0.58 10.46
CA ALA A 110 -20.75 -1.06 11.20
C ALA A 110 -19.50 -0.19 10.95
N MET A 111 -19.26 0.21 9.69
CA MET A 111 -18.12 1.07 9.34
C MET A 111 -18.26 2.53 9.80
N LEU A 112 -19.42 2.94 10.33
CA LEU A 112 -19.65 4.33 10.72
C LEU A 112 -18.83 4.71 11.96
N ASN A 113 -18.64 3.76 12.89
CA ASN A 113 -17.86 3.94 14.09
C ASN A 113 -16.93 2.74 14.34
N PRO A 114 -15.73 2.70 13.74
CA PRO A 114 -14.80 1.58 13.88
C PRO A 114 -14.06 1.53 15.23
N PHE A 115 -14.41 2.42 16.17
CA PHE A 115 -13.80 2.51 17.51
C PHE A 115 -14.77 2.05 18.62
N GLY A 116 -15.80 1.28 18.26
CA GLY A 116 -16.75 0.71 19.20
C GLY A 116 -16.24 -0.57 19.87
N GLU A 117 -17.18 -1.44 20.21
CA GLU A 117 -16.95 -2.75 20.83
C GLU A 117 -17.48 -3.89 19.94
N ASP A 118 -17.80 -3.61 18.66
CA ASP A 118 -18.24 -4.65 17.73
C ASP A 118 -17.07 -5.56 17.34
N ASP A 119 -17.35 -6.81 16.95
CA ASP A 119 -16.33 -7.82 16.66
C ASP A 119 -15.35 -7.41 15.53
N ASP A 120 -15.78 -6.53 14.62
CA ASP A 120 -15.00 -6.03 13.48
C ASP A 120 -14.33 -4.66 13.74
N ASP A 121 -14.47 -4.09 14.94
CA ASP A 121 -13.88 -2.82 15.32
C ASP A 121 -12.37 -2.91 15.59
N PHE A 122 -11.72 -1.76 15.66
CA PHE A 122 -10.30 -1.72 16.01
C PHE A 122 -10.07 -2.09 17.48
N GLU A 123 -9.23 -3.11 17.68
CA GLU A 123 -8.71 -3.54 18.98
C GLU A 123 -7.73 -2.51 19.61
N CYS A 124 -8.27 -1.36 20.00
CA CYS A 124 -7.50 -0.23 20.48
C CYS A 124 -6.77 -0.52 21.80
N ASN A 125 -7.42 -1.28 22.71
CA ASN A 125 -6.83 -1.65 24.00
C ASN A 125 -5.57 -2.51 23.79
N ALA A 126 -5.67 -3.54 22.96
CA ALA A 126 -4.52 -4.39 22.62
C ALA A 126 -3.39 -3.58 21.96
N LEU A 127 -3.73 -2.62 21.09
CA LEU A 127 -2.74 -1.76 20.46
C LEU A 127 -2.01 -0.86 21.47
N ILE A 128 -2.73 -0.27 22.43
CA ILE A 128 -2.16 0.56 23.50
C ILE A 128 -1.21 -0.26 24.36
N ASP A 129 -1.66 -1.41 24.85
CA ASP A 129 -0.87 -2.29 25.70
C ASP A 129 0.41 -2.74 24.98
N ARG A 130 0.27 -3.21 23.73
CA ARG A 130 1.42 -3.61 22.90
C ARG A 130 2.40 -2.46 22.71
N ASN A 131 1.92 -1.25 22.41
CA ASN A 131 2.78 -0.11 22.15
C ASN A 131 3.53 0.34 23.41
N ILE A 132 2.88 0.38 24.57
CA ILE A 132 3.54 0.74 25.84
C ILE A 132 4.60 -0.31 26.19
N THR A 133 4.26 -1.60 26.13
CA THR A 133 5.21 -2.68 26.42
C THR A 133 6.40 -2.66 25.47
N MET A 134 6.18 -2.53 24.15
CA MET A 134 7.28 -2.51 23.18
C MET A 134 8.18 -1.28 23.35
N VAL A 135 7.61 -0.08 23.51
CA VAL A 135 8.41 1.14 23.65
C VAL A 135 9.26 1.08 24.91
N LEU A 136 8.71 0.65 26.04
CA LEU A 136 9.47 0.48 27.28
C LEU A 136 10.59 -0.55 27.14
N MET A 137 10.33 -1.70 26.48
CA MET A 137 11.38 -2.69 26.21
C MET A 137 12.49 -2.13 25.29
N MET A 138 12.14 -1.37 24.25
CA MET A 138 13.11 -0.79 23.32
C MET A 138 14.03 0.22 23.99
N VAL A 139 13.47 1.13 24.79
CA VAL A 139 14.26 2.24 25.39
C VAL A 139 14.99 1.86 26.66
N ASP A 140 14.57 0.80 27.35
CA ASP A 140 15.20 0.36 28.61
C ASP A 140 16.04 -0.90 28.39
N GLN A 141 15.41 -2.02 28.05
CA GLN A 141 16.10 -3.32 27.92
C GLN A 141 16.96 -3.40 26.65
N GLY A 142 16.54 -2.73 25.57
CA GLY A 142 17.23 -2.73 24.27
C GLY A 142 18.26 -1.62 24.07
N TYR A 143 18.36 -0.67 25.01
CA TYR A 143 19.27 0.47 24.86
C TYR A 143 20.73 0.02 24.88
N ASP A 144 21.47 0.34 23.82
CA ASP A 144 22.90 0.05 23.64
C ASP A 144 23.28 -1.43 23.86
N ARG A 145 22.36 -2.35 23.53
CA ARG A 145 22.58 -3.80 23.59
C ARG A 145 22.40 -4.47 22.23
N PRO A 146 23.20 -4.13 21.21
CA PRO A 146 23.17 -4.86 19.95
C PRO A 146 23.69 -6.30 20.14
N PRO A 147 23.24 -7.26 19.32
CA PRO A 147 23.82 -8.60 19.31
C PRO A 147 25.28 -8.57 18.85
N ASP A 148 26.07 -9.56 19.28
CA ASP A 148 27.46 -9.68 18.88
C ASP A 148 27.62 -9.69 17.36
N LEU A 149 28.53 -8.85 16.86
CA LEU A 149 28.85 -8.82 15.44
C LEU A 149 29.59 -10.10 15.05
N LYS A 150 28.92 -10.97 14.30
CA LYS A 150 29.47 -12.22 13.76
C LYS A 150 29.39 -12.18 12.23
N LYS A 151 30.34 -12.84 11.57
CA LYS A 151 30.24 -13.09 10.13
C LYS A 151 29.01 -13.96 9.90
N ASP A 152 28.17 -13.55 8.96
CA ASP A 152 27.02 -14.33 8.58
C ASP A 152 27.46 -15.60 7.80
N PRO A 153 26.61 -16.64 7.73
CA PRO A 153 26.93 -17.88 7.01
C PRO A 153 27.27 -17.70 5.53
N PHE A 154 26.93 -16.57 4.92
CA PHE A 154 27.12 -16.30 3.50
C PHE A 154 28.27 -15.30 3.24
N TRP A 155 29.13 -15.05 4.23
CA TRP A 155 30.16 -14.01 4.14
C TRP A 155 31.19 -14.24 3.01
N ASP A 156 31.60 -15.50 2.80
CA ASP A 156 32.62 -15.88 1.82
C ASP A 156 32.05 -16.56 0.56
N ASP A 157 30.84 -17.11 0.61
CA ASP A 157 30.21 -17.89 -0.46
C ASP A 157 29.29 -17.06 -1.38
N GLU A 158 28.96 -17.61 -2.55
CA GLU A 158 27.94 -17.04 -3.43
C GLU A 158 26.55 -17.33 -2.86
N VAL A 159 25.73 -16.30 -2.66
CA VAL A 159 24.45 -16.43 -1.97
C VAL A 159 23.40 -16.99 -2.91
N GLU A 160 23.04 -18.24 -2.72
CA GLU A 160 21.87 -18.85 -3.34
C GLU A 160 20.71 -18.87 -2.34
N PRO A 161 19.55 -18.28 -2.67
CA PRO A 161 18.39 -18.32 -1.78
C PRO A 161 17.92 -19.76 -1.61
N LEU A 162 17.90 -20.22 -0.37
CA LEU A 162 17.38 -21.54 0.00
C LEU A 162 15.86 -21.47 0.13
N TYR A 163 15.18 -22.46 -0.47
CA TYR A 163 13.73 -22.60 -0.40
C TYR A 163 13.38 -23.93 0.29
N SER A 164 12.21 -23.97 0.94
CA SER A 164 11.65 -25.25 1.37
C SER A 164 11.32 -26.13 0.15
N GLU A 165 11.25 -27.46 0.33
CA GLU A 165 11.01 -28.39 -0.79
C GLU A 165 9.73 -28.06 -1.59
N GLU A 166 8.68 -27.62 -0.89
CA GLU A 166 7.42 -27.18 -1.50
C GLU A 166 7.59 -25.86 -2.27
N SER A 167 8.30 -24.89 -1.68
CA SER A 167 8.51 -23.58 -2.29
C SER A 167 9.48 -23.63 -3.49
N ALA A 168 10.43 -24.57 -3.49
CA ALA A 168 11.37 -24.77 -4.59
C ALA A 168 10.70 -25.28 -5.87
N LYS A 169 9.54 -25.95 -5.74
CA LYS A 169 8.72 -26.41 -6.88
C LYS A 169 7.93 -25.27 -7.52
N ILE A 170 7.76 -24.15 -6.82
CA ILE A 170 7.08 -22.97 -7.35
C ILE A 170 8.02 -22.28 -8.34
N PRO A 171 7.59 -22.08 -9.60
CA PRO A 171 8.43 -21.43 -10.60
C PRO A 171 8.75 -19.99 -10.18
N ASN A 172 10.04 -19.70 -10.05
CA ASN A 172 10.52 -18.36 -9.74
C ASN A 172 10.57 -17.53 -11.04
N ASN A 173 9.67 -16.57 -11.16
CA ASN A 173 9.60 -15.64 -12.29
C ASN A 173 10.03 -14.23 -11.84
N PRO A 174 11.34 -13.95 -11.78
CA PRO A 174 11.80 -12.62 -11.42
C PRO A 174 11.31 -11.61 -12.45
N LEU A 175 10.90 -10.43 -11.97
CA LEU A 175 10.50 -9.30 -12.82
C LEU A 175 11.69 -8.91 -13.71
N LYS A 176 11.62 -9.33 -14.98
CA LYS A 176 12.53 -8.88 -16.03
C LYS A 176 11.87 -7.69 -16.74
N GLY A 177 12.61 -6.59 -16.88
CA GLY A 177 12.10 -5.42 -17.62
C GLY A 177 11.75 -5.80 -19.05
N SER A 178 10.70 -5.21 -19.62
CA SER A 178 10.14 -5.59 -20.93
C SER A 178 11.11 -5.51 -22.11
N VAL A 179 12.28 -4.88 -21.93
CA VAL A 179 13.34 -4.71 -22.95
C VAL A 179 14.60 -5.54 -22.64
N SER A 180 14.62 -6.32 -21.55
CA SER A 180 15.85 -6.98 -21.07
C SER A 180 16.43 -8.05 -22.00
N GLU A 181 15.60 -8.64 -22.88
CA GLU A 181 16.01 -9.69 -23.81
C GLU A 181 16.11 -9.19 -25.27
N VAL A 182 15.95 -7.88 -25.50
CA VAL A 182 16.10 -7.28 -26.83
C VAL A 182 17.58 -7.27 -27.22
N ARG A 183 17.97 -8.16 -28.13
CA ARG A 183 19.29 -8.14 -28.78
C ARG A 183 19.23 -7.23 -29.99
N LEU A 184 19.92 -6.08 -29.91
CA LEU A 184 20.10 -5.21 -31.07
C LEU A 184 21.05 -5.89 -32.08
N PRO A 185 20.80 -5.82 -33.39
CA PRO A 185 21.71 -6.36 -34.41
C PRO A 185 23.11 -5.72 -34.32
N GLU A 186 24.17 -6.49 -34.59
CA GLU A 186 25.59 -6.08 -34.41
C GLU A 186 26.07 -4.92 -35.31
N GLY A 187 25.22 -4.42 -36.22
CA GLY A 187 25.52 -3.30 -37.12
C GLY A 187 24.72 -2.02 -36.87
N VAL A 188 23.94 -1.93 -35.78
CA VAL A 188 23.09 -0.77 -35.47
C VAL A 188 23.77 0.11 -34.42
N HIS A 189 24.61 1.04 -34.88
CA HIS A 189 25.30 2.02 -34.02
C HIS A 189 24.43 3.22 -33.65
N GLU A 190 23.34 3.46 -34.38
CA GLU A 190 22.47 4.62 -34.21
C GLU A 190 21.02 4.21 -34.41
N ILE A 191 20.16 4.54 -33.44
CA ILE A 191 18.71 4.35 -33.57
C ILE A 191 18.08 5.73 -33.75
N ARG A 192 17.42 5.89 -34.89
CA ARG A 192 16.66 7.10 -35.21
C ARG A 192 15.29 7.03 -34.54
N MET A 193 15.11 7.81 -33.49
CA MET A 193 13.81 7.98 -32.82
C MET A 193 12.97 8.94 -33.66
N VAL A 194 11.78 8.48 -34.07
CA VAL A 194 10.80 9.28 -34.79
C VAL A 194 9.53 9.43 -33.94
N PRO A 195 8.83 10.57 -34.04
CA PRO A 195 7.53 10.74 -33.38
C PRO A 195 6.57 9.64 -33.84
N HIS A 196 5.71 9.17 -32.94
CA HIS A 196 4.59 8.32 -33.33
C HIS A 196 3.68 9.09 -34.30
N PHE A 197 3.42 8.52 -35.46
CA PHE A 197 2.47 9.09 -36.40
C PHE A 197 1.07 8.80 -35.85
N ASP A 198 0.43 9.82 -35.27
CA ASP A 198 -0.99 9.77 -34.98
C ASP A 198 -1.73 10.15 -36.28
N ASP A 199 -2.51 9.22 -36.83
CA ASP A 199 -3.23 9.40 -38.10
C ASP A 199 -4.23 10.58 -38.07
N ARG A 200 -4.45 11.18 -36.90
CA ARG A 200 -5.40 12.28 -36.67
C ARG A 200 -4.80 13.69 -36.83
N ASP A 201 -3.48 13.82 -37.02
CA ASP A 201 -2.81 15.13 -37.06
C ASP A 201 -2.28 15.46 -38.48
N PRO A 202 -3.04 16.21 -39.31
CA PRO A 202 -2.71 16.45 -40.72
C PRO A 202 -1.47 17.33 -40.94
N LEU A 203 -0.89 17.90 -39.87
CA LEU A 203 0.30 18.75 -39.91
C LEU A 203 1.63 17.99 -40.06
N LEU A 204 1.62 16.65 -40.10
CA LEU A 204 2.83 15.83 -40.30
C LEU A 204 3.24 15.66 -41.77
N THR A 205 2.52 16.25 -42.72
CA THR A 205 2.86 16.19 -44.16
C THR A 205 4.04 17.07 -44.56
N ASP A 206 4.43 18.05 -43.74
CA ASP A 206 5.59 18.89 -44.03
C ASP A 206 6.90 18.25 -43.56
N ALA A 207 7.71 17.78 -44.52
CA ALA A 207 8.97 17.08 -44.28
C ALA A 207 9.99 17.90 -43.48
N ALA A 208 9.86 19.24 -43.45
CA ALA A 208 10.72 20.12 -42.68
C ALA A 208 10.42 20.08 -41.17
N ALA A 209 9.16 19.90 -40.78
CA ALA A 209 8.74 19.83 -39.37
C ALA A 209 9.16 18.51 -38.70
N LEU A 210 9.12 17.41 -39.45
CA LEU A 210 9.59 16.09 -39.02
C LEU A 210 11.09 16.07 -38.69
N ARG A 211 11.93 16.79 -39.45
CA ARG A 211 13.39 16.84 -39.23
C ARG A 211 13.77 17.39 -37.85
N ARG A 212 12.98 18.29 -37.26
CA ARG A 212 13.25 18.87 -35.92
C ARG A 212 12.90 17.96 -34.75
N ARG A 213 12.14 16.88 -34.98
CA ARG A 213 11.67 15.96 -33.92
C ARG A 213 12.28 14.56 -34.01
N VAL A 214 13.36 14.44 -34.78
CA VAL A 214 14.15 13.23 -34.89
C VAL A 214 15.29 13.33 -33.90
N SER A 215 15.38 12.39 -32.96
CA SER A 215 16.54 12.25 -32.10
C SER A 215 17.32 11.02 -32.55
N VAL A 216 18.61 11.15 -32.80
CA VAL A 216 19.49 10.02 -33.05
C VAL A 216 20.17 9.67 -31.75
N VAL A 217 19.87 8.49 -31.23
CA VAL A 217 20.46 8.01 -29.99
C VAL A 217 21.61 7.06 -30.36
N PRO A 218 22.86 7.37 -30.00
CA PRO A 218 23.98 6.47 -30.24
C PRO A 218 23.84 5.22 -29.36
N VAL A 219 24.00 4.05 -29.98
CA VAL A 219 23.99 2.76 -29.31
C VAL A 219 25.43 2.43 -28.91
N SER A 220 25.71 2.53 -27.62
CA SER A 220 27.00 2.07 -27.07
C SER A 220 26.97 0.56 -26.95
N TYR A 221 27.78 -0.14 -27.76
CA TYR A 221 28.07 -1.55 -27.56
C TYR A 221 28.89 -1.68 -26.28
N MET A 222 28.21 -1.94 -25.17
CA MET A 222 28.88 -2.47 -24.00
C MET A 222 29.35 -3.88 -24.34
N ASP A 223 30.65 -4.00 -24.59
CA ASP A 223 31.35 -5.26 -24.73
C ASP A 223 30.90 -6.19 -23.60
N GLN A 224 30.17 -7.26 -23.95
CA GLN A 224 29.70 -8.27 -23.00
C GLN A 224 30.90 -9.05 -22.49
N ARG A 225 31.67 -8.46 -21.58
CA ARG A 225 32.66 -9.20 -20.80
C ARG A 225 32.57 -9.05 -19.31
N HIS A 226 31.75 -8.17 -18.76
CA HIS A 226 31.33 -8.28 -17.37
C HIS A 226 29.81 -8.32 -17.35
N ARG A 227 29.25 -9.46 -16.93
CA ARG A 227 27.86 -9.51 -16.42
C ARG A 227 27.72 -8.28 -15.54
N ARG A 228 26.92 -7.29 -15.95
CA ARG A 228 26.60 -6.20 -15.04
C ARG A 228 25.78 -6.85 -13.93
N PRO A 229 26.28 -6.90 -12.69
CA PRO A 229 25.47 -7.36 -11.59
C PRO A 229 24.17 -6.56 -11.58
N SER A 230 23.03 -7.23 -11.46
CA SER A 230 21.76 -6.55 -11.20
C SER A 230 21.95 -5.60 -10.01
N ILE A 231 21.10 -4.58 -9.86
CA ILE A 231 21.10 -3.73 -8.64
C ILE A 231 20.93 -4.58 -7.35
N THR A 232 20.51 -5.84 -7.49
CA THR A 232 20.42 -6.86 -6.44
C THR A 232 21.62 -7.82 -6.35
N SER A 233 22.60 -7.76 -7.26
CA SER A 233 23.77 -8.65 -7.21
C SER A 233 24.82 -8.13 -6.24
N LEU A 234 25.26 -9.06 -5.38
CA LEU A 234 26.20 -8.88 -4.29
C LEU A 234 27.59 -8.33 -4.66
N GLU A 235 27.96 -8.35 -5.95
CA GLU A 235 29.21 -7.76 -6.43
C GLU A 235 29.27 -6.23 -6.24
N VAL A 236 28.13 -5.53 -6.36
CA VAL A 236 28.06 -4.07 -6.14
C VAL A 236 28.29 -3.75 -4.65
N LEU A 237 27.74 -4.57 -3.75
CA LEU A 237 27.96 -4.45 -2.30
C LEU A 237 29.42 -4.78 -1.91
N ARG A 238 30.03 -5.79 -2.54
CA ARG A 238 31.45 -6.15 -2.35
C ARG A 238 32.39 -5.02 -2.78
N SER A 239 32.12 -4.37 -3.92
CA SER A 239 32.91 -3.23 -4.41
C SER A 239 32.78 -1.99 -3.51
N PHE A 240 31.62 -1.78 -2.89
CA PHE A 240 31.40 -0.66 -1.97
C PHE A 240 32.19 -0.86 -0.67
N LYS A 241 32.16 -2.07 -0.12
CA LYS A 241 32.93 -2.44 1.09
C LYS A 241 34.44 -2.32 0.89
N SER A 242 34.97 -2.69 -0.28
CA SER A 242 36.41 -2.56 -0.56
C SER A 242 36.85 -1.09 -0.73
N LYS A 243 35.98 -0.22 -1.23
CA LYS A 243 36.24 1.22 -1.35
C LYS A 243 36.22 1.92 0.00
N VAL A 244 35.29 1.54 0.88
CA VAL A 244 35.22 2.09 2.25
C VAL A 244 36.40 1.61 3.10
N GLY A 245 36.83 0.34 2.95
CA GLY A 245 38.00 -0.19 3.66
C GLY A 245 39.35 0.42 3.25
N ARG A 246 39.48 0.96 2.03
CA ARG A 246 40.69 1.67 1.57
C ARG A 246 40.71 3.16 1.94
N SER A 247 39.59 3.73 2.39
CA SER A 247 39.50 5.13 2.82
C SER A 247 39.73 5.31 4.32
N LEU A 248 39.83 4.22 5.08
CA LEU A 248 39.99 4.18 6.53
C LEU A 248 41.34 3.55 6.97
N SER A 249 42.27 3.39 6.03
CA SER A 249 43.70 3.10 6.25
C SER A 249 44.52 4.23 5.67
#